data_AF-A0A9W7W4D8-F1
#
_entry.id   AF-A0A9W7W4D8-F1
#
_cell.length_a   1.000
_cell.length_b   1.000
_cell.length_c   1.000
_cell.angle_alpha   90.00
_cell.angle_beta   90.00
_cell.angle_gamma   90.00
#
_symmetry.space_group_name_H-M   'P 1'
#
loop_
_entity.id
_entity.type
_entity.pdbx_description
1 polymer ?
#
loop_
_entity_poly.entity_id
_entity_poly.type
_entity_poly.pdbx_seq_one_letter_code
_entity_poly.pdbx_strand_id
1 'polypeptide(L)'
;MDDMSLLLDKVPGELDLYIGGLFTLRRREALRAAGISHVLSVLRPPLDPTLFDGFQHQLVEVDDVDDENLLEHFPACNRFIQHALETGGGVLVHCAMGKSRSATIACAYLMRRHGLTPDQALAQIRASRPLCEPNEG
;
A
#
# COMPACT_ATOMS: atom_id res chain seq x y z
N MET A 1 9.89 12.00 22.73
CA MET A 1 8.70 11.24 22.31
C MET A 1 9.03 10.80 20.91
N ASP A 2 9.44 9.54 20.76
CA ASP A 2 9.91 9.03 19.46
C ASP A 2 8.75 9.05 18.47
N ASP A 3 8.98 9.66 17.30
CA ASP A 3 7.97 9.69 16.24
C ASP A 3 7.85 8.29 15.65
N MET A 4 6.84 7.55 16.12
CA MET A 4 6.56 6.18 15.69
C MET A 4 6.13 6.08 14.22
N SER A 5 5.75 7.20 13.56
CA SER A 5 5.42 7.19 12.14
C SER A 5 6.64 6.90 11.26
N LEU A 6 7.85 7.20 11.73
CA LEU A 6 9.12 6.89 11.06
C LEU A 6 9.41 5.39 10.94
N LEU A 7 8.63 4.55 11.62
CA LEU A 7 8.72 3.09 11.53
C LEU A 7 7.97 2.52 10.32
N LEU A 8 7.34 3.37 9.50
CA LEU A 8 6.55 3.00 8.34
C LEU A 8 7.13 3.65 7.09
N ASP A 9 7.01 2.96 5.95
CA ASP A 9 7.46 3.51 4.68
C ASP A 9 6.36 4.39 4.07
N LYS A 10 6.32 5.65 4.48
CA LYS A 10 5.48 6.67 3.84
C LYS A 10 6.02 6.96 2.45
N VAL A 11 5.18 6.88 1.42
CA VAL A 11 5.56 7.33 0.07
C VAL A 11 5.77 8.84 0.11
N PRO A 12 6.92 9.37 -0.31
CA PRO A 12 7.18 10.82 -0.30
C PRO A 12 6.11 11.58 -1.08
N GLY A 13 5.66 12.71 -0.55
CA GLY A 13 4.62 13.53 -1.16
C GLY A 13 3.62 14.06 -0.15
N GLU A 14 2.54 14.65 -0.66
CA GLU A 14 1.45 15.23 0.12
C GLU A 14 0.46 14.19 0.69
N LEU A 15 0.53 12.95 0.19
CA LEU A 15 -0.44 11.91 0.51
C LEU A 15 -0.01 11.10 1.74
N ASP A 16 -0.97 10.72 2.57
CA ASP A 16 -0.79 9.72 3.63
C ASP A 16 -0.91 8.30 3.06
N LEU A 17 -0.07 8.02 2.05
CA LEU A 17 0.07 6.72 1.39
C LEU A 17 1.30 6.00 1.93
N TYR A 18 1.11 4.79 2.42
CA TYR A 18 2.17 3.95 3.00
C TYR A 18 2.25 2.62 2.25
N ILE A 19 3.45 2.07 2.15
CA ILE A 19 3.70 0.75 1.57
C ILE A 19 4.34 -0.18 2.59
N GLY A 20 4.03 -1.47 2.55
CA GLY A 20 4.61 -2.42 3.51
C GLY A 20 4.45 -3.88 3.14
N GLY A 21 5.06 -4.74 3.96
CA GLY A 21 4.84 -6.18 3.95
C GLY A 21 3.92 -6.61 5.09
N LEU A 22 3.67 -7.91 5.22
CA LEU A 22 2.77 -8.46 6.24
C LEU A 22 3.18 -8.08 7.67
N PHE A 23 4.49 -7.99 7.94
CA PHE A 23 5.01 -7.59 9.26
C PHE A 23 4.70 -6.15 9.64
N THR A 24 4.38 -5.27 8.68
CA THR A 24 4.00 -3.88 8.94
C THR A 24 2.70 -3.84 9.76
N LEU A 25 1.78 -4.77 9.55
CA LEU A 25 0.50 -4.86 10.29
C LEU A 25 0.68 -5.11 11.79
N ARG A 26 1.82 -5.66 12.21
CA ARG A 26 2.14 -5.88 13.64
C ARG A 26 2.48 -4.58 14.37
N ARG A 27 2.75 -3.50 13.65
CA ARG A 27 3.14 -2.19 14.21
C ARG A 27 1.91 -1.33 14.50
N ARG A 28 0.92 -1.86 15.23
CA ARG A 28 -0.39 -1.22 15.44
C ARG A 28 -0.31 0.20 15.98
N GLU A 29 0.59 0.46 16.92
CA GLU A 29 0.80 1.80 17.48
C GLU A 29 1.35 2.78 16.44
N ALA A 30 2.32 2.37 15.63
CA ALA A 30 2.86 3.18 14.55
C ALA A 30 1.80 3.46 13.47
N LEU A 31 0.99 2.46 13.10
CA LEU A 31 -0.11 2.64 12.14
C LEU A 31 -1.11 3.70 12.64
N ARG A 32 -1.50 3.63 13.91
CA ARG A 32 -2.42 4.60 14.53
C ARG A 32 -1.80 5.98 14.65
N ALA A 33 -0.53 6.07 15.06
CA ALA A 33 0.20 7.33 15.18
C ALA A 33 0.35 8.03 13.81
N ALA A 34 0.48 7.25 12.73
CA ALA A 34 0.54 7.75 11.36
C ALA A 34 -0.84 8.13 10.76
N GLY A 35 -1.92 8.04 11.55
CA GLY A 35 -3.27 8.35 11.07
C GLY A 35 -3.83 7.34 10.06
N ILE A 36 -3.26 6.14 9.97
CA ILE A 36 -3.75 5.11 9.04
C ILE A 36 -5.12 4.64 9.53
N SER A 37 -6.11 4.72 8.65
CA SER A 37 -7.48 4.26 8.88
C SER A 37 -7.87 3.11 7.94
N HIS A 38 -7.14 2.96 6.83
CA HIS A 38 -7.43 1.98 5.80
C HIS A 38 -6.24 1.06 5.52
N VAL A 39 -6.51 -0.22 5.30
CA VAL A 39 -5.53 -1.22 4.90
C VAL A 39 -5.99 -1.91 3.63
N LEU A 40 -5.15 -1.87 2.60
CA LEU A 40 -5.35 -2.58 1.34
C LEU A 40 -4.37 -3.75 1.26
N SER A 41 -4.90 -4.97 1.36
CA SER A 41 -4.14 -6.21 1.24
C SER A 41 -4.17 -6.72 -0.20
N VAL A 42 -3.00 -6.96 -0.79
CA VAL A 42 -2.85 -7.46 -2.17
C VAL A 42 -2.03 -8.75 -2.12
N LEU A 43 -2.66 -9.83 -1.67
CA LEU A 43 -2.06 -11.15 -1.48
C LEU A 43 -3.13 -12.21 -1.23
N ARG A 44 -2.76 -13.49 -1.36
CA ARG A 44 -3.63 -14.60 -0.95
C ARG A 44 -3.64 -14.81 0.58
N PRO A 45 -4.79 -15.24 1.14
CA PRO A 45 -4.91 -15.74 2.52
C PRO A 45 -4.06 -17.00 2.78
N PRO A 46 -3.93 -17.45 4.04
CA PRO A 46 -4.62 -16.97 5.24
C PRO A 46 -4.03 -15.66 5.79
N LEU A 47 -4.91 -14.78 6.26
CA LEU A 47 -4.58 -13.59 7.05
C LEU A 47 -5.28 -13.70 8.41
N ASP A 48 -4.57 -13.38 9.48
CA ASP A 48 -5.16 -13.25 10.81
C ASP A 48 -6.09 -12.01 10.81
N PRO A 49 -7.42 -12.17 10.96
CA PRO A 49 -8.35 -11.05 10.92
C PRO A 49 -8.08 -9.99 11.99
N THR A 50 -7.50 -10.40 13.13
CA THR A 50 -7.16 -9.47 14.21
C THR A 50 -6.11 -8.44 13.79
N LEU A 51 -5.33 -8.68 12.73
CA LEU A 51 -4.40 -7.68 12.22
C LEU A 51 -5.09 -6.39 11.76
N PHE A 52 -6.38 -6.45 11.47
CA PHE A 52 -7.15 -5.35 10.88
C PHE A 52 -8.11 -4.67 11.85
N ASP A 53 -8.18 -5.07 13.13
CA ASP A 53 -9.15 -4.42 14.04
C ASP A 53 -8.92 -2.91 14.18
N GLY A 54 -9.98 -2.15 13.93
CA GLY A 54 -9.96 -0.69 13.94
C GLY A 54 -9.47 -0.05 12.64
N PHE A 55 -9.25 -0.83 11.59
CA PHE A 55 -9.00 -0.34 10.23
C PHE A 55 -10.12 -0.79 9.29
N GLN A 56 -10.44 0.02 8.29
CA GLN A 56 -11.22 -0.44 7.15
C GLN A 56 -10.30 -1.28 6.26
N HIS A 57 -10.71 -2.51 5.95
CA HIS A 57 -9.88 -3.48 5.25
C HIS A 57 -10.49 -3.85 3.90
N GLN A 58 -9.69 -3.80 2.84
CA GLN A 58 -10.01 -4.38 1.54
C GLN A 58 -8.95 -5.41 1.18
N LEU A 59 -9.39 -6.60 0.78
CA LEU A 59 -8.54 -7.68 0.28
C LEU A 59 -8.71 -7.82 -1.24
N VAL A 60 -7.58 -7.89 -1.93
CA VAL A 60 -7.48 -8.32 -3.32
C VAL A 60 -6.65 -9.60 -3.33
N GLU A 61 -7.30 -10.70 -3.70
CA GLU A 61 -6.69 -12.03 -3.70
C GLU A 61 -5.98 -12.29 -5.02
N VAL A 62 -4.65 -12.18 -5.00
CA VAL A 62 -3.79 -12.30 -6.19
C VAL A 62 -2.44 -12.95 -5.83
N ASP A 63 -1.92 -13.80 -6.72
CA ASP A 63 -0.57 -14.35 -6.61
C ASP A 63 0.51 -13.36 -7.08
N ASP A 64 1.76 -13.63 -6.69
CA ASP A 64 2.94 -12.86 -7.13
C ASP A 64 3.62 -13.60 -8.28
N VAL A 65 2.90 -13.74 -9.38
CA VAL A 65 3.34 -14.44 -10.58
C VAL A 65 3.06 -13.57 -11.79
N ASP A 66 3.85 -13.75 -12.84
CA ASP A 66 3.87 -12.83 -13.99
C ASP A 66 2.63 -12.95 -14.88
N ASP A 67 1.78 -13.96 -14.65
CA ASP A 67 0.50 -14.18 -15.34
C ASP A 67 -0.73 -13.68 -14.58
N GLU A 68 -0.55 -13.06 -13.40
CA GLU A 68 -1.66 -12.52 -12.61
C GLU A 68 -2.06 -11.12 -13.08
N ASN A 69 -3.33 -10.96 -13.45
CA ASN A 69 -3.84 -9.71 -14.03
C ASN A 69 -4.19 -8.66 -12.95
N LEU A 70 -3.18 -7.94 -12.43
CA LEU A 70 -3.43 -6.86 -11.47
C LEU A 70 -4.22 -5.67 -12.05
N LEU A 71 -4.20 -5.49 -13.38
CA LEU A 71 -4.82 -4.34 -14.05
C LEU A 71 -6.33 -4.27 -13.80
N GLU A 72 -7.02 -5.42 -13.73
CA GLU A 72 -8.46 -5.47 -13.50
C GLU A 72 -8.86 -4.95 -12.11
N HIS A 73 -7.94 -5.01 -11.15
CA HIS A 73 -8.15 -4.56 -9.79
C HIS A 73 -7.86 -3.07 -9.58
N PHE A 74 -7.14 -2.42 -10.52
CA PHE A 74 -6.76 -1.01 -10.39
C PHE A 74 -7.95 -0.08 -10.10
N PRO A 75 -9.11 -0.19 -10.78
CA PRO A 75 -10.24 0.70 -10.49
C PRO A 75 -10.74 0.58 -9.04
N ALA A 76 -10.82 -0.65 -8.51
CA ALA A 76 -11.29 -0.89 -7.15
C ALA A 76 -10.28 -0.43 -6.11
N CYS A 77 -9.00 -0.80 -6.28
CA CYS A 77 -7.91 -0.36 -5.40
C CYS A 77 -7.78 1.16 -5.36
N ASN A 78 -7.80 1.81 -6.53
CA ASN A 78 -7.68 3.26 -6.61
C ASN A 78 -8.86 3.98 -5.94
N ARG A 79 -10.08 3.44 -6.02
CA ARG A 79 -11.23 4.01 -5.30
C ARG A 79 -11.07 3.89 -3.78
N PHE A 80 -10.59 2.75 -3.30
CA PHE A 80 -10.35 2.53 -1.87
C PHE A 80 -9.29 3.49 -1.31
N ILE A 81 -8.16 3.60 -2.00
CA ILE A 81 -7.06 4.53 -1.65
C ILE A 81 -7.57 5.97 -1.69
N GLN A 82 -8.27 6.37 -2.76
CA GLN A 82 -8.81 7.73 -2.90
C GLN A 82 -9.77 8.07 -1.75
N HIS A 83 -10.68 7.16 -1.41
CA HIS A 83 -11.66 7.38 -0.35
C HIS A 83 -11.01 7.59 1.02
N ALA A 84 -10.01 6.78 1.36
CA ALA A 84 -9.24 6.93 2.60
C ALA A 84 -8.63 8.33 2.72
N LEU A 85 -7.99 8.78 1.64
CA LEU A 85 -7.29 10.07 1.60
C LEU A 85 -8.26 11.26 1.62
N GLU A 86 -9.37 11.19 0.89
CA GLU A 86 -10.39 12.26 0.87
C GLU A 86 -11.13 12.42 2.20
N THR A 87 -11.20 11.36 3.00
CA THR A 87 -11.80 11.40 4.34
C THR A 87 -10.80 11.80 5.43
N GLY A 88 -9.58 12.22 5.05
CA GLY A 88 -8.54 12.69 5.96
C GLY A 88 -7.77 11.57 6.67
N GLY A 89 -7.88 10.33 6.19
CA GLY A 89 -7.16 9.18 6.73
C GLY A 89 -5.96 8.77 5.89
N GLY A 90 -5.05 8.02 6.51
CA GLY A 90 -3.95 7.34 5.83
C GLY A 90 -4.32 5.94 5.37
N VAL A 91 -3.59 5.46 4.35
CA VAL A 91 -3.78 4.12 3.78
C VAL A 91 -2.47 3.36 3.69
N LEU A 92 -2.46 2.13 4.22
CA LEU A 92 -1.39 1.17 4.01
C LEU A 92 -1.75 0.22 2.87
N VAL A 93 -0.96 0.23 1.80
CA VAL A 93 -1.00 -0.78 0.75
C VAL A 93 0.08 -1.81 1.02
N HIS A 94 -0.30 -3.08 1.23
CA HIS A 94 0.67 -4.12 1.54
C HIS A 94 0.41 -5.40 0.76
N CYS A 95 1.49 -6.17 0.59
CA CYS A 95 1.43 -7.56 0.14
C CYS A 95 2.23 -8.43 1.14
N ALA A 96 2.76 -9.57 0.71
CA ALA A 96 3.59 -10.41 1.57
C ALA A 96 4.89 -9.68 1.97
N MET A 97 5.68 -9.28 0.97
CA MET A 97 7.00 -8.65 1.17
C MET A 97 6.98 -7.13 1.00
N GLY A 98 5.87 -6.53 0.57
CA GLY A 98 5.83 -5.11 0.22
C GLY A 98 6.70 -4.77 -1.00
N LYS A 99 6.87 -5.70 -1.95
CA LYS A 99 7.86 -5.60 -3.01
C LYS A 99 7.25 -5.37 -4.39
N SER A 100 6.42 -6.32 -4.83
CA SER A 100 5.87 -6.36 -6.19
C SER A 100 4.41 -5.89 -6.20
N ARG A 101 3.42 -6.77 -5.98
CA ARG A 101 1.97 -6.47 -5.94
C ARG A 101 1.57 -5.14 -5.29
N SER A 102 2.03 -4.88 -4.06
CA SER A 102 1.70 -3.63 -3.37
C SER A 102 2.32 -2.40 -4.02
N ALA A 103 3.54 -2.54 -4.57
CA ALA A 103 4.20 -1.47 -5.31
C ALA A 103 3.50 -1.21 -6.64
N THR A 104 3.03 -2.25 -7.34
CA THR A 104 2.24 -2.13 -8.56
C THR A 104 0.95 -1.36 -8.32
N ILE A 105 0.19 -1.70 -7.28
CA ILE A 105 -1.04 -0.98 -6.91
C ILE A 105 -0.76 0.46 -6.49
N ALA A 106 0.27 0.70 -5.69
CA ALA A 106 0.67 2.06 -5.30
C ALA A 106 1.13 2.90 -6.51
N CYS A 107 1.88 2.30 -7.45
CA CYS A 107 2.26 2.95 -8.71
C CYS A 107 1.01 3.33 -9.51
N ALA A 108 0.10 2.38 -9.73
CA ALA A 108 -1.14 2.62 -10.47
C ALA A 108 -1.95 3.79 -9.88
N TYR A 109 -1.99 3.89 -8.55
CA TYR A 109 -2.64 5.01 -7.88
C TYR A 109 -1.92 6.34 -8.11
N LEU A 110 -0.59 6.39 -7.91
CA LEU A 110 0.21 7.60 -8.12
C LEU A 110 0.15 8.09 -9.58
N MET A 111 0.23 7.17 -10.54
CA MET A 111 0.06 7.46 -11.96
C MET A 111 -1.30 8.09 -12.23
N ARG A 112 -2.39 7.51 -11.67
CA ARG A 112 -3.74 8.05 -11.83
C ARG A 112 -3.91 9.41 -11.15
N ARG A 113 -3.36 9.59 -9.95
CA ARG A 113 -3.55 10.78 -9.12
C ARG A 113 -2.73 11.97 -9.59
N HIS A 114 -1.50 11.73 -10.05
CA HIS A 114 -0.53 12.79 -10.36
C HIS A 114 -0.06 12.78 -11.82
N GLY A 115 -0.56 11.87 -12.67
CA GLY A 115 -0.15 11.78 -14.07
C GLY A 115 1.29 11.31 -14.25
N LEU A 116 1.84 10.58 -13.27
CA LEU A 116 3.20 10.06 -13.35
C LEU A 116 3.31 8.93 -14.37
N THR A 117 4.49 8.80 -14.95
CA THR A 117 4.90 7.57 -15.64
C THR A 117 5.13 6.43 -14.63
N PRO A 118 5.09 5.15 -15.06
CA PRO A 118 5.42 4.03 -14.19
C PRO A 118 6.78 4.18 -13.48
N ASP A 119 7.81 4.60 -14.22
CA ASP A 119 9.16 4.78 -13.67
C ASP A 119 9.23 5.88 -12.61
N GLN A 120 8.53 6.99 -12.82
CA GLN A 120 8.45 8.08 -11.83
C GLN A 120 7.73 7.63 -10.56
N ALA A 121 6.59 6.93 -10.71
CA ALA A 121 5.84 6.42 -9.57
C ALA A 121 6.67 5.40 -8.77
N LEU A 122 7.35 4.48 -9.46
CA LEU A 122 8.21 3.49 -8.82
C LEU A 122 9.43 4.14 -8.14
N ALA A 123 10.06 5.13 -8.78
CA ALA A 123 11.17 5.87 -8.18
C ALA A 123 10.73 6.61 -6.90
N GLN A 124 9.53 7.19 -6.90
CA GLN A 124 8.96 7.85 -5.72
C GLN A 124 8.73 6.86 -4.58
N ILE A 125 8.17 5.68 -4.85
CA ILE A 125 8.00 4.63 -3.83
C ILE A 125 9.35 4.14 -3.31
N ARG A 126 10.33 3.93 -4.20
CA ARG A 126 11.68 3.44 -3.84
C ARG A 126 12.44 4.40 -2.93
N ALA A 127 12.11 5.69 -2.91
CA ALA A 127 12.73 6.65 -2.02
C ALA A 127 12.43 6.38 -0.53
N SER A 128 11.30 5.72 -0.20
CA SER A 128 11.04 5.24 1.15
C SER A 128 11.17 3.72 1.30
N ARG A 129 10.94 2.96 0.22
CA ARG A 129 11.05 1.49 0.22
C ARG A 129 11.93 0.98 -0.93
N PRO A 130 13.27 1.01 -0.80
CA PRO A 130 14.21 0.71 -1.89
C PRO A 130 14.08 -0.68 -2.51
N LEU A 131 13.56 -1.66 -1.76
CA LEU A 131 13.37 -3.04 -2.21
C LEU A 131 12.21 -3.23 -3.20
N CYS A 132 11.38 -2.20 -3.42
CA CYS A 132 10.25 -2.29 -4.35
C CYS A 132 10.72 -2.57 -5.77
N GLU A 133 10.14 -3.60 -6.36
CA GLU A 133 10.49 -4.14 -7.66
C GLU A 133 9.30 -5.00 -8.10
N PRO A 134 8.32 -4.38 -8.79
CA PRO A 134 7.30 -5.10 -9.54
C PRO A 134 7.93 -6.14 -10.46
N ASN A 135 7.22 -7.24 -10.70
CA ASN A 135 7.58 -8.17 -11.75
C ASN A 135 7.33 -7.58 -13.15
N GLU A 136 7.76 -8.29 -14.20
CA GLU A 136 7.72 -7.81 -15.60
C GLU A 136 6.33 -7.93 -16.27
N GLY A 137 5.36 -8.55 -15.60
CA GLY A 137 4.00 -8.82 -16.11
C GLY A 137 3.06 -7.61 -16.15
#